data_AF-A0A9E3SI47-F1
#
_entry.id   AF-A0A9E3SI47-F1
#
_cell.length_a   1.000
_cell.length_b   1.000
_cell.length_c   1.000
_cell.angle_alpha   90.00
_cell.angle_beta   90.00
_cell.angle_gamma   90.00
#
_symmetry.space_group_name_H-M   'P 1'
#
loop_
_entity.id
_entity.type
_entity.pdbx_description
1 polymer ?
#
loop_
_entity_poly.entity_id
_entity_poly.type
_entity_poly.pdbx_seq_one_letter_code
_entity_poly.pdbx_strand_id
1 'polypeptide(L)'
;MGKRERIHKLTISIHSRLHLTLLAMHAGEYRINGGIGFAIDAPACELVFVSAPNFAIDDQRIDPLSANELGRLTSALYAEQKKHGFAKELAVTIGGKMRTHFGFGSGTAIRLASLEALHRLNGSTPTAADLITASGRGGTSGIGIHT
;
A
#
# COMPACT_ATOMS: atom_id res chain seq x y z
N MET A 1 -24.83 20.25 -11.01
CA MET A 1 -23.46 19.82 -10.64
C MET A 1 -23.58 18.87 -9.46
N GLY A 2 -23.35 17.56 -9.66
CA GLY A 2 -23.73 16.51 -8.70
C GLY A 2 -23.03 16.63 -7.34
N LYS A 3 -23.78 16.45 -6.25
CA LYS A 3 -23.25 16.23 -4.90
C LYS A 3 -22.28 15.04 -4.97
N ARG A 4 -20.97 15.28 -4.90
CA ARG A 4 -20.01 14.21 -4.64
C ARG A 4 -20.33 13.67 -3.25
N GLU A 5 -20.78 12.42 -3.14
CA GLU A 5 -20.93 11.75 -1.85
C GLU A 5 -19.61 11.82 -1.11
N ARG A 6 -19.64 12.34 0.12
CA ARG A 6 -18.46 12.37 0.99
C ARG A 6 -18.25 10.95 1.50
N ILE A 7 -17.27 10.26 0.92
CA ILE A 7 -16.81 8.96 1.44
C ILE A 7 -16.11 9.25 2.78
N HIS A 8 -16.71 8.77 3.88
CA HIS A 8 -16.15 8.90 5.24
C HIS A 8 -15.42 7.64 5.70
N LYS A 9 -15.71 6.51 5.05
CA LYS A 9 -15.14 5.19 5.33
C LYS A 9 -14.87 4.47 4.01
N LEU A 10 -13.73 3.79 3.92
CA LEU A 10 -13.35 2.97 2.77
C LEU A 10 -12.77 1.65 3.26
N THR A 11 -13.21 0.55 2.68
CA THR A 11 -12.62 -0.78 2.94
C THR A 11 -11.86 -1.22 1.70
N ILE A 12 -10.60 -1.64 1.87
CA ILE A 12 -9.76 -2.19 0.81
C ILE A 12 -9.32 -3.60 1.22
N SER A 13 -9.66 -4.59 0.40
CA SER A 13 -9.08 -5.93 0.52
C SER A 13 -7.73 -5.97 -0.18
N ILE A 14 -6.72 -6.53 0.48
CA ILE A 14 -5.40 -6.77 -0.12
C ILE A 14 -5.06 -8.25 -0.02
N HIS A 15 -4.55 -8.79 -1.13
CA HIS A 15 -4.23 -10.20 -1.27
C HIS A 15 -2.73 -10.45 -1.14
N SER A 16 -2.38 -11.63 -0.67
CA SER A 16 -0.98 -12.07 -0.65
C SER A 16 -0.47 -12.24 -2.06
N ARG A 17 0.85 -12.11 -2.20
CA ARG A 17 1.54 -12.46 -3.44
C ARG A 17 2.74 -13.34 -3.16
N LEU A 18 3.02 -14.25 -4.07
CA LEU A 18 4.19 -15.11 -4.02
C LEU A 18 5.17 -14.68 -5.08
N HIS A 19 6.41 -14.46 -4.66
CA HIS A 19 7.52 -14.16 -5.56
C HIS A 19 8.34 -15.44 -5.74
N LEU A 20 8.44 -15.92 -6.98
CA LEU A 20 9.13 -17.16 -7.30
C LEU A 20 10.62 -16.92 -7.51
N THR A 21 10.97 -15.97 -8.38
CA THR A 21 12.38 -15.68 -8.70
C THR A 21 12.57 -14.31 -9.31
N LEU A 22 13.80 -13.79 -9.22
CA LEU A 22 14.30 -12.69 -10.03
C LEU A 22 14.95 -13.23 -11.31
N LEU A 23 14.85 -12.46 -12.39
CA LEU A 23 15.35 -12.90 -13.71
C LEU A 23 16.80 -12.50 -13.95
N ALA A 24 17.12 -11.21 -13.85
CA ALA A 24 18.45 -10.67 -14.17
C ALA A 24 19.01 -9.90 -12.97
N MET A 25 19.93 -10.51 -12.21
CA MET A 25 20.55 -9.88 -11.04
C MET A 25 21.99 -9.38 -11.29
N HIS A 26 22.47 -9.41 -12.53
CA HIS A 26 23.80 -8.92 -12.88
C HIS A 26 23.81 -7.38 -12.98
N ALA A 27 24.99 -6.76 -12.84
CA ALA A 27 25.21 -5.35 -13.15
C ALA A 27 25.93 -5.25 -14.50
N GLY A 28 25.27 -4.73 -15.55
CA GLY A 28 26.00 -4.33 -16.78
C GLY A 28 25.44 -4.75 -18.14
N GLU A 29 24.30 -5.44 -18.23
CA GLU A 29 23.67 -5.76 -19.53
C GLU A 29 22.48 -4.83 -19.85
N TYR A 30 21.89 -5.00 -21.03
CA TYR A 30 20.75 -4.23 -21.56
C TYR A 30 19.50 -4.18 -20.66
N ARG A 31 19.27 -5.19 -19.81
CA ARG A 31 18.14 -5.24 -18.85
C ARG A 31 18.61 -5.73 -17.49
N ILE A 32 18.08 -5.14 -16.42
CA ILE A 32 18.35 -5.52 -15.03
C ILE A 32 17.04 -5.76 -14.27
N ASN A 33 17.08 -6.61 -13.27
CA ASN A 33 15.96 -7.11 -12.47
C ASN A 33 14.97 -7.99 -13.25
N GLY A 34 13.67 -7.69 -13.14
CA GLY A 34 12.59 -8.56 -13.58
C GLY A 34 12.31 -9.66 -12.55
N GLY A 35 11.05 -10.08 -12.47
CA GLY A 35 10.63 -11.12 -11.54
C GLY A 35 9.43 -11.89 -12.06
N ILE A 36 9.24 -13.08 -11.51
CA ILE A 36 8.06 -13.92 -11.71
C ILE A 36 7.37 -14.10 -10.36
N GLY A 37 6.05 -13.91 -10.35
CA GLY A 37 5.22 -14.07 -9.17
C GLY A 37 3.74 -13.93 -9.51
N PHE A 38 2.88 -14.20 -8.54
CA PHE A 38 1.43 -14.15 -8.70
C PHE A 38 0.73 -13.82 -7.38
N ALA A 39 -0.46 -13.24 -7.45
CA ALA A 39 -1.34 -13.05 -6.31
C ALA A 39 -2.05 -14.36 -5.94
N ILE A 40 -2.38 -14.52 -4.66
CA ILE A 40 -3.19 -15.63 -4.14
C ILE A 40 -4.32 -15.05 -3.27
N ASP A 41 -5.49 -15.69 -3.30
CA ASP A 41 -6.65 -15.18 -2.57
C ASP A 41 -6.45 -15.15 -1.06
N ALA A 42 -5.71 -16.12 -0.51
CA ALA A 42 -5.44 -16.23 0.91
C ALA A 42 -3.99 -16.68 1.20
N PRO A 43 -3.38 -16.22 2.30
CA PRO A 43 -3.95 -15.33 3.31
C PRO A 43 -4.13 -13.89 2.78
N ALA A 44 -5.11 -13.17 3.29
CA ALA A 44 -5.40 -11.78 2.88
C ALA A 44 -5.54 -10.87 4.10
N CYS A 45 -5.56 -9.56 3.85
CA CYS A 45 -5.95 -8.56 4.83
C CYS A 45 -7.13 -7.73 4.34
N GLU A 46 -7.90 -7.24 5.30
CA GLU A 46 -8.89 -6.20 5.10
C GLU A 46 -8.44 -4.94 5.84
N LEU A 47 -8.37 -3.83 5.12
CA LEU A 47 -8.00 -2.53 5.68
C LEU A 47 -9.22 -1.63 5.68
N VAL A 48 -9.58 -1.17 6.87
CA VAL A 48 -10.71 -0.26 7.07
C VAL A 48 -10.17 1.13 7.37
N PHE A 49 -10.41 2.05 6.46
CA PHE A 49 -9.97 3.43 6.53
C PHE A 49 -11.13 4.36 6.89
N VAL A 50 -10.86 5.34 7.74
CA VAL A 50 -11.78 6.45 8.04
C VAL A 50 -11.02 7.77 8.01
N SER A 51 -11.70 8.85 7.62
CA SER A 51 -11.13 10.20 7.78
C SER A 51 -10.87 10.50 9.26
N ALA A 52 -9.70 11.02 9.58
CA ALA A 52 -9.29 11.34 10.95
C ALA A 52 -8.54 12.67 11.00
N PRO A 53 -8.45 13.33 12.17
CA PRO A 53 -7.64 14.53 12.32
C PRO A 53 -6.14 14.24 12.19
N ASN A 54 -5.70 13.05 12.61
CA ASN A 54 -4.30 12.62 12.61
C ASN A 54 -4.17 11.22 12.01
N PHE A 55 -3.01 10.89 11.43
CA PHE A 55 -2.69 9.54 11.00
C PHE A 55 -2.62 8.60 12.20
N ALA A 56 -3.41 7.52 12.15
CA ALA A 56 -3.39 6.46 13.15
C ALA A 56 -3.43 5.10 12.45
N ILE A 57 -2.59 4.18 12.87
CA ILE A 57 -2.50 2.84 12.30
C ILE A 57 -2.68 1.85 13.46
N ASP A 58 -3.77 1.10 13.42
CA ASP A 58 -4.07 0.01 14.33
C ASP A 58 -3.94 -1.32 13.57
N ASP A 59 -2.80 -1.99 13.74
CA ASP A 59 -2.52 -3.26 13.08
C ASP A 59 -2.85 -4.43 14.01
N GLN A 60 -4.03 -5.03 13.82
CA GLN A 60 -4.59 -6.08 14.67
C GLN A 60 -4.21 -7.49 14.20
N ARG A 61 -3.27 -7.61 13.26
CA ARG A 61 -2.80 -8.90 12.75
C ARG A 61 -1.88 -9.56 13.78
N ILE A 62 -1.76 -10.90 13.69
CA ILE A 62 -0.85 -11.69 14.56
C ILE A 62 0.60 -11.18 14.45
N ASP A 63 1.05 -10.88 13.23
CA ASP A 63 2.38 -10.35 12.93
C ASP A 63 2.24 -8.95 12.31
N PRO A 64 2.09 -7.90 13.14
CA PRO A 64 1.85 -6.54 12.68
C PRO A 64 3.11 -5.94 12.04
N LEU A 65 2.96 -4.77 11.43
CA LEU A 65 4.11 -3.96 11.00
C LEU A 65 4.98 -3.58 12.20
N SER A 66 6.29 -3.69 12.03
CA SER A 66 7.25 -3.18 13.02
C SER A 66 7.18 -1.66 13.15
N ALA A 67 7.68 -1.11 14.26
CA ALA A 67 7.73 0.34 14.48
C ALA A 67 8.44 1.11 13.34
N ASN A 68 9.48 0.51 12.75
CA ASN A 68 10.19 1.09 11.59
C ASN A 68 9.31 1.10 10.35
N GLU A 69 8.60 0.02 10.06
CA GLU A 69 7.68 -0.06 8.92
C GLU A 69 6.50 0.89 9.07
N LEU A 70 5.93 1.02 10.28
CA LEU A 70 4.93 2.02 10.60
C LEU A 70 5.49 3.44 10.36
N GLY A 71 6.69 3.75 10.85
CA GLY A 71 7.32 5.05 10.61
C GLY A 71 7.50 5.35 9.11
N ARG A 72 7.90 4.36 8.31
CA ARG A 72 8.05 4.50 6.85
C ARG A 72 6.71 4.69 6.14
N LEU A 73 5.65 3.99 6.59
CA LEU A 73 4.30 4.14 6.05
C LEU A 73 3.75 5.54 6.36
N THR A 74 3.80 5.95 7.62
CA THR A 74 3.35 7.27 8.07
C THR A 74 4.11 8.39 7.36
N SER A 75 5.43 8.27 7.19
CA SER A 75 6.25 9.24 6.44
C SER A 75 5.79 9.38 4.98
N ALA A 76 5.39 8.27 4.34
CA ALA A 76 4.88 8.29 2.97
C ALA A 76 3.53 9.01 2.87
N LEU A 77 2.65 8.74 3.83
CA LEU A 77 1.34 9.36 3.88
C LEU A 77 1.45 10.87 4.13
N TYR A 78 2.33 11.32 5.02
CA TYR A 78 2.62 12.74 5.21
C TYR A 78 3.20 13.39 3.96
N ALA A 79 4.14 12.73 3.28
CA ALA A 79 4.72 13.25 2.04
C ALA A 79 3.64 13.43 0.97
N GLU A 80 2.77 12.44 0.78
CA GLU A 80 1.70 12.50 -0.22
C GLU A 80 0.62 13.52 0.14
N GLN A 81 0.21 13.58 1.42
CA GLN A 81 -0.72 14.59 1.93
C GLN A 81 -0.20 16.00 1.66
N LYS A 82 1.08 16.27 1.99
CA LYS A 82 1.71 17.58 1.78
C LYS A 82 1.80 17.93 0.29
N LYS A 83 2.20 16.97 -0.54
CA LYS A 83 2.33 17.15 -2.00
C LYS A 83 1.00 17.54 -2.65
N HIS A 84 -0.12 16.99 -2.18
CA HIS A 84 -1.44 17.22 -2.75
C HIS A 84 -2.32 18.23 -1.99
N GLY A 85 -1.84 18.76 -0.85
CA GLY A 85 -2.62 19.69 -0.02
C GLY A 85 -3.90 19.07 0.54
N PHE A 86 -3.87 17.78 0.88
CA PHE A 86 -5.03 17.07 1.41
C PHE A 86 -5.41 17.57 2.81
N ALA A 87 -6.69 17.90 2.98
CA ALA A 87 -7.21 18.49 4.21
C ALA A 87 -7.43 17.48 5.34
N LYS A 88 -7.56 16.19 5.02
CA LYS A 88 -7.85 15.12 5.98
C LYS A 88 -6.73 14.10 6.01
N GLU A 89 -6.40 13.66 7.21
CA GLU A 89 -5.60 12.45 7.46
C GLU A 89 -6.55 11.24 7.57
N LEU A 90 -5.99 10.08 7.90
CA LEU A 90 -6.74 8.82 8.00
C LEU A 90 -6.33 8.00 9.21
N ALA A 91 -7.32 7.34 9.80
CA ALA A 91 -7.08 6.21 10.68
C ALA A 91 -7.34 4.93 9.89
N VAL A 92 -6.48 3.92 10.08
CA VAL A 92 -6.64 2.60 9.48
C VAL A 92 -6.62 1.52 10.55
N THR A 93 -7.59 0.61 10.47
CA THR A 93 -7.53 -0.68 11.17
C THR A 93 -7.19 -1.77 10.16
N ILE A 94 -6.17 -2.57 10.46
CA ILE A 94 -5.68 -3.64 9.60
C ILE A 94 -6.02 -4.98 10.27
N GLY A 95 -6.88 -5.76 9.60
CA GLY A 95 -7.25 -7.10 10.03
C GLY A 95 -6.84 -8.16 9.01
N GLY A 96 -6.92 -9.44 9.40
CA GLY A 96 -6.70 -10.58 8.52
C GLY A 96 -5.48 -11.42 8.89
N LYS A 97 -5.10 -12.31 7.96
CA LYS A 97 -4.10 -13.37 8.22
C LYS A 97 -2.82 -13.23 7.40
N MET A 98 -2.72 -12.24 6.51
CA MET A 98 -1.49 -12.02 5.75
C MET A 98 -0.43 -11.40 6.66
N ARG A 99 0.59 -12.20 6.98
CA ARG A 99 1.67 -11.85 7.91
C ARG A 99 2.74 -10.99 7.27
N THR A 100 3.42 -10.19 8.09
CA THR A 100 4.61 -9.43 7.69
C THR A 100 5.85 -10.30 7.73
N HIS A 101 6.78 -10.13 6.78
CA HIS A 101 8.02 -10.93 6.65
C HIS A 101 7.88 -12.43 6.31
N PHE A 102 6.71 -12.89 5.86
CA PHE A 102 6.48 -14.27 5.36
C PHE A 102 6.50 -14.39 3.82
N GLY A 103 7.07 -13.41 3.12
CA GLY A 103 7.13 -13.42 1.65
C GLY A 103 5.85 -12.97 0.93
N PHE A 104 4.79 -12.58 1.65
CA PHE A 104 3.50 -12.18 1.06
C PHE A 104 3.43 -10.78 0.46
N GLY A 105 4.49 -9.97 0.59
CA GLY A 105 4.50 -8.59 0.09
C GLY A 105 3.58 -7.63 0.87
N SER A 106 3.19 -7.97 2.10
CA SER A 106 2.23 -7.23 2.93
C SER A 106 2.54 -5.75 3.07
N GLY A 107 3.77 -5.37 3.38
CA GLY A 107 4.14 -3.97 3.59
C GLY A 107 3.97 -3.10 2.33
N THR A 108 4.18 -3.67 1.14
CA THR A 108 3.92 -2.94 -0.11
C THR A 108 2.43 -2.81 -0.38
N ALA A 109 1.66 -3.89 -0.18
CA ALA A 109 0.23 -3.88 -0.39
C ALA A 109 -0.50 -2.93 0.58
N ILE A 110 -0.15 -2.96 1.88
CA ILE A 110 -0.67 -2.03 2.88
C ILE A 110 -0.35 -0.59 2.50
N ARG A 111 0.90 -0.31 2.08
CA ARG A 111 1.31 1.05 1.69
C ARG A 111 0.54 1.57 0.48
N LEU A 112 0.36 0.76 -0.55
CA LEU A 112 -0.42 1.14 -1.74
C LEU A 112 -1.89 1.38 -1.38
N ALA A 113 -2.50 0.50 -0.58
CA ALA A 113 -3.87 0.65 -0.12
C ALA A 113 -4.05 1.92 0.72
N SER A 114 -3.12 2.24 1.62
CA SER A 114 -3.18 3.47 2.42
C SER A 114 -3.04 4.73 1.59
N LEU A 115 -2.20 4.73 0.55
CA LEU A 115 -2.08 5.84 -0.39
C LEU A 115 -3.37 6.01 -1.20
N GLU A 116 -3.92 4.93 -1.75
CA GLU A 116 -5.21 4.95 -2.46
C GLU A 116 -6.32 5.52 -1.56
N ALA A 117 -6.41 5.05 -0.31
CA ALA A 117 -7.39 5.53 0.65
C ALA A 117 -7.23 7.02 0.97
N LEU A 118 -5.99 7.49 1.12
CA LEU A 118 -5.69 8.91 1.34
C LEU A 118 -6.25 9.79 0.21
N HIS A 119 -6.03 9.39 -1.05
CA HIS A 119 -6.58 10.10 -2.20
C HIS A 119 -8.11 10.05 -2.20
N ARG A 120 -8.71 8.85 -2.11
CA ARG A 120 -10.16 8.65 -2.24
C ARG A 120 -10.95 9.40 -1.17
N LEU A 121 -10.51 9.35 0.09
CA LEU A 121 -11.17 10.03 1.22
C LEU A 121 -10.99 11.55 1.18
N ASN A 122 -10.00 12.05 0.43
CA ASN A 122 -9.82 13.46 0.10
C ASN A 122 -10.43 13.86 -1.26
N GLY A 123 -11.19 12.97 -1.91
CA GLY A 123 -11.89 13.25 -3.17
C GLY A 123 -10.98 13.34 -4.40
N SER A 124 -9.77 12.80 -4.30
CA SER A 124 -8.82 12.59 -5.40
C SER A 124 -8.88 11.13 -5.89
N THR A 125 -8.54 10.89 -7.15
CA THR A 125 -8.48 9.55 -7.74
C THR A 125 -7.12 9.40 -8.42
N PRO A 126 -6.17 8.67 -7.82
CA PRO A 126 -4.84 8.54 -8.37
C PRO A 126 -4.83 7.49 -9.47
N THR A 127 -3.87 7.60 -10.39
CA THR A 127 -3.55 6.51 -11.32
C THR A 127 -2.68 5.46 -10.62
N ALA A 128 -2.58 4.26 -11.20
CA ALA A 128 -1.65 3.25 -10.71
C ALA A 128 -0.20 3.77 -10.68
N ALA A 129 0.21 4.55 -11.69
CA ALA A 129 1.55 5.15 -11.76
C ALA A 129 1.80 6.16 -10.62
N ASP A 130 0.78 6.94 -10.23
CA ASP A 130 0.88 7.87 -9.10
C ASP A 130 1.13 7.12 -7.79
N LEU A 131 0.35 6.07 -7.53
CA LEU A 131 0.51 5.22 -6.34
C LEU A 131 1.87 4.54 -6.29
N ILE A 132 2.34 4.01 -7.42
CA ILE A 132 3.66 3.37 -7.53
C ILE A 132 4.75 4.38 -7.16
N THR A 133 4.69 5.56 -7.77
CA THR A 133 5.66 6.64 -7.53
C THR A 133 5.64 7.08 -6.07
N ALA A 134 4.46 7.39 -5.52
CA ALA A 134 4.30 7.79 -4.12
C ALA A 134 4.72 6.69 -3.13
N SER A 135 4.53 5.42 -3.49
CA SER A 135 4.93 4.30 -2.65
C SER A 135 6.44 4.15 -2.57
N GLY A 136 7.21 4.58 -3.58
CA GLY A 136 8.65 4.28 -3.66
C GLY A 136 8.95 2.78 -3.73
N ARG A 137 8.00 1.96 -4.19
CA ARG A 137 8.11 0.51 -4.35
C ARG A 137 8.17 0.15 -5.83
N GLY A 138 8.60 -1.08 -6.13
CA GLY A 138 8.65 -1.60 -7.50
C GLY A 138 10.02 -1.51 -8.19
N GLY A 139 11.04 -0.92 -7.56
CA GLY A 139 12.38 -0.74 -8.17
C GLY A 139 13.22 -2.00 -8.42
N THR A 140 12.69 -3.21 -8.14
CA THR A 140 13.39 -4.48 -8.36
C THR A 140 12.51 -5.48 -9.10
N SER A 141 11.64 -6.24 -8.42
CA SER A 141 10.85 -7.29 -9.08
C SER A 141 9.60 -6.79 -9.80
N GLY A 142 9.09 -5.60 -9.48
CA GLY A 142 7.81 -5.09 -9.97
C GLY A 142 6.56 -5.86 -9.51
N ILE A 143 6.69 -7.09 -8.99
CA ILE A 143 5.57 -8.04 -8.86
C ILE A 143 4.33 -7.43 -8.20
N GLY A 144 4.37 -6.95 -6.97
CA GLY A 144 3.16 -6.34 -6.40
C GLY A 144 3.24 -4.85 -6.25
N ILE A 145 3.64 -4.23 -7.35
CA ILE A 145 2.88 -3.10 -7.88
C ILE A 145 1.99 -3.51 -9.08
N HIS A 146 2.12 -4.73 -9.59
CA HIS A 146 1.40 -5.26 -10.75
C HIS A 146 0.58 -6.53 -10.46
N THR A 147 0.48 -6.91 -9.18
CA THR A 147 -0.36 -8.00 -8.64
C THR A 147 -1.14 -7.44 -7.47
#